data_AF-W5WF34-F1
#
_entry.id   AF-W5WF34-F1
#
_cell.length_a   1.000
_cell.length_b   1.000
_cell.length_c   1.000
_cell.angle_alpha   90.00
_cell.angle_beta   90.00
_cell.angle_gamma   90.00
#
_symmetry.space_group_name_H-M   'P 1'
#
loop_
_entity.id
_entity.type
_entity.pdbx_description
1 polymer ?
#
loop_
_entity_poly.entity_id
_entity_poly.type
_entity_poly.pdbx_seq_one_letter_code
_entity_poly.pdbx_strand_id
1 'polypeptide(L)'
;MMSEKSLLRQALGEDEPPMTVDLEAVEAQGRRALRRRRQIIPLATTMAAVALVAGGVVVVNGHDTSPAQVTPASPGTSTTVPKPVISTAAPSQKTMAYCYRTADITIPTDATNQHVAVGINGHIDGRGEVTGHIMNICRQAWEKNYYDWFPASSGQQQRSAPALVACVLNSHAVDAEEGSVGVFPGDEQTCANLGMAVAKI
;
A
#
# COMPACT_ATOMS: atom_id res chain seq x y z
N MET A 1 -21.57 -29.43 45.59
CA MET A 1 -22.39 -29.48 44.36
C MET A 1 -22.63 -28.05 43.91
N MET A 2 -21.83 -27.55 42.96
CA MET A 2 -22.09 -26.24 42.34
C MET A 2 -23.29 -26.40 41.40
N SER A 3 -24.31 -25.57 41.59
CA SER A 3 -25.56 -25.64 40.83
C SER A 3 -25.32 -25.18 39.40
N GLU A 4 -25.77 -25.94 38.39
CA GLU A 4 -25.64 -25.65 36.96
C GLU A 4 -26.09 -24.23 36.57
N LYS A 5 -26.93 -23.61 37.40
CA LYS A 5 -27.36 -22.22 37.29
C LYS A 5 -26.21 -21.20 37.42
N SER A 6 -25.14 -21.50 38.17
CA SER A 6 -24.00 -20.58 38.31
C SER A 6 -23.11 -20.56 37.08
N LEU A 7 -22.99 -21.70 36.37
CA LEU A 7 -22.22 -21.78 35.13
C LEU A 7 -22.91 -21.03 33.98
N LEU A 8 -24.24 -21.09 33.92
CA LEU A 8 -25.02 -20.34 32.92
C LEU A 8 -24.93 -18.82 33.13
N ARG A 9 -24.95 -18.33 34.38
CA ARG A 9 -24.78 -16.90 34.67
C ARG A 9 -23.40 -16.37 34.30
N GLN A 10 -22.38 -17.16 34.56
CA GLN A 10 -21.01 -16.79 34.21
C GLN A 10 -20.78 -16.78 32.69
N ALA A 11 -21.48 -17.65 31.93
CA ALA A 11 -21.45 -17.66 30.47
C ALA A 11 -22.25 -16.51 29.82
N LEU A 12 -23.25 -15.98 30.53
CA LEU A 12 -24.07 -14.84 30.09
C LEU A 12 -23.42 -13.47 30.37
N GLY A 13 -22.25 -13.44 31.01
CA GLY A 13 -21.52 -12.20 31.27
C GLY A 13 -22.20 -11.25 32.27
N GLU A 14 -23.19 -11.75 33.03
CA GLU A 14 -23.96 -10.92 33.98
C GLU A 14 -23.12 -10.41 35.16
N ASP A 15 -21.93 -10.96 35.38
CA ASP A 15 -21.00 -10.58 36.45
C ASP A 15 -19.76 -9.79 35.95
N GLU A 16 -19.69 -9.41 34.67
CA GLU A 16 -18.55 -8.61 34.17
C GLU A 16 -18.79 -7.12 34.47
N PRO A 17 -18.01 -6.49 35.38
CA PRO A 17 -18.18 -5.08 35.68
C PRO A 17 -17.89 -4.27 34.40
N PRO A 18 -18.65 -3.19 34.13
CA PRO A 18 -18.46 -2.41 32.92
C PRO A 18 -17.02 -1.92 32.87
N MET A 19 -16.28 -2.33 31.84
CA MET A 19 -14.94 -1.80 31.54
C MET A 19 -15.09 -0.30 31.25
N THR A 20 -14.91 0.51 32.29
CA THR A 20 -14.79 1.96 32.13
C THR A 20 -13.43 2.22 31.51
N VAL A 21 -13.41 2.45 30.20
CA VAL A 21 -12.21 2.96 29.54
C VAL A 21 -11.96 4.37 30.09
N ASP A 22 -10.88 4.52 30.84
CA ASP A 22 -10.44 5.82 31.35
C ASP A 22 -9.86 6.65 30.18
N LEU A 23 -10.77 7.35 29.50
CA LEU A 23 -10.46 8.21 28.37
C LEU A 23 -9.46 9.32 28.77
N GLU A 24 -9.46 9.75 30.03
CA GLU A 24 -8.56 10.79 30.53
C GLU A 24 -7.11 10.27 30.62
N ALA A 25 -6.93 9.03 31.07
CA ALA A 25 -5.63 8.37 31.08
C ALA A 25 -5.04 8.21 29.66
N VAL A 26 -5.87 7.83 28.69
CA VAL A 26 -5.47 7.69 27.28
C VAL A 26 -5.05 9.04 26.69
N GLU A 27 -5.82 10.11 26.95
CA GLU A 27 -5.51 11.46 26.46
C GLU A 27 -4.24 12.04 27.11
N ALA A 28 -4.04 11.79 28.40
CA ALA A 28 -2.82 12.21 29.11
C ALA A 28 -1.57 11.51 28.56
N GLN A 29 -1.67 10.22 28.21
CA GLN A 29 -0.58 9.47 27.60
C GLN A 29 -0.24 9.98 26.19
N GLY A 30 -1.26 10.29 25.38
CA GLY A 30 -1.08 10.91 24.05
C GLY A 30 -0.40 12.28 24.10
N ARG A 31 -0.80 13.14 25.04
CA ARG A 31 -0.19 14.47 25.23
C ARG A 31 1.29 14.40 25.62
N ARG A 32 1.70 13.43 26.45
CA ARG A 32 3.11 13.23 26.83
C ARG A 32 3.96 12.75 25.66
N ALA A 33 3.42 11.86 24.81
CA ALA A 33 4.11 11.35 23.62
C ALA A 33 4.36 12.45 22.58
N LEU A 34 3.36 13.31 22.33
CA LEU A 34 3.48 14.43 21.39
C LEU A 34 4.50 15.48 21.86
N ARG A 35 4.57 15.77 23.16
CA ARG A 35 5.58 16.70 23.71
C ARG A 35 7.00 16.18 23.52
N ARG A 36 7.25 14.88 23.72
CA ARG A 36 8.56 14.27 23.47
C ARG A 36 8.97 14.38 21.99
N ARG A 37 8.04 14.13 21.06
CA ARG A 37 8.32 14.25 19.62
C ARG A 37 8.71 15.67 19.20
N ARG A 38 8.10 16.71 19.80
CA ARG A 38 8.44 18.11 19.49
C ARG A 38 9.79 18.57 20.06
N GLN A 39 10.33 17.87 21.06
CA GLN A 39 11.62 18.23 21.69
C GLN A 39 12.83 17.55 21.03
N ILE A 40 12.64 16.63 20.08
CA ILE A 40 13.73 15.82 19.47
C ILE A 40 13.81 16.05 17.94
N ILE A 41 13.28 17.16 17.40
CA ILE A 41 13.51 17.51 15.99
C ILE A 41 14.72 18.45 15.94
N PRO A 42 15.94 17.97 15.60
CA PRO A 42 17.03 18.86 15.25
C PRO A 42 16.66 19.60 13.96
N LEU A 43 16.67 20.94 14.04
CA LEU A 43 16.67 21.84 12.89
C LEU A 43 17.89 21.52 12.01
N ALA A 44 17.67 20.84 10.87
CA ALA A 44 18.68 20.65 9.85
C ALA A 44 18.14 21.19 8.51
N THR A 45 18.60 22.39 8.20
CA THR A 45 18.48 23.13 6.94
C THR A 45 19.31 22.50 5.83
N THR A 46 18.74 22.31 4.62
CA THR A 46 19.44 22.33 3.30
C THR A 46 18.36 22.23 2.19
N MET A 47 17.99 23.31 1.48
CA MET A 47 18.60 23.88 0.25
C MET A 47 18.65 22.96 -0.99
N ALA A 48 17.81 23.30 -1.99
CA ALA A 48 17.93 23.15 -3.46
C ALA A 48 18.03 21.71 -4.05
N ALA A 49 17.52 21.37 -5.24
CA ALA A 49 17.06 22.13 -6.40
C ALA A 49 16.02 21.33 -7.21
N VAL A 50 15.09 22.04 -7.85
CA VAL A 50 14.14 21.49 -8.83
C VAL A 50 14.86 21.38 -10.19
N ALA A 51 15.07 20.16 -10.68
CA ALA A 51 15.54 19.93 -12.05
C ALA A 51 14.33 19.65 -12.96
N LEU A 52 13.89 20.69 -13.67
CA LEU A 52 12.97 20.58 -14.81
C LEU A 52 13.72 19.92 -15.97
N VAL A 53 13.44 18.66 -16.29
CA VAL A 53 13.81 18.09 -17.59
C VAL A 53 12.66 18.36 -18.56
N ALA A 54 12.68 19.58 -19.09
CA ALA A 54 12.03 19.94 -20.33
C ALA A 54 13.09 19.95 -21.43
N GLY A 55 12.79 19.31 -22.58
CA GLY A 55 13.44 19.67 -23.84
C GLY A 55 14.15 18.54 -24.56
N GLY A 56 13.52 18.09 -25.64
CA GLY A 56 14.19 17.52 -26.80
C GLY A 56 13.57 18.12 -28.06
N VAL A 57 13.72 19.42 -28.28
CA VAL A 57 13.42 20.04 -29.59
C VAL A 57 14.77 20.38 -30.22
N VAL A 58 15.12 19.64 -31.28
CA VAL A 58 16.30 19.89 -32.08
C VAL A 58 16.00 21.08 -32.98
N VAL A 59 16.63 22.22 -32.72
CA VAL A 59 16.68 23.35 -33.66
C VAL A 59 17.95 23.21 -34.48
N VAL A 60 17.81 22.86 -35.76
CA VAL A 60 18.89 22.91 -36.73
C VAL A 60 18.87 24.29 -37.38
N ASN A 61 19.85 25.15 -37.05
CA ASN A 61 20.17 26.32 -37.85
C ASN A 61 21.12 25.87 -38.98
N GLY A 62 20.59 25.81 -40.20
CA GLY A 62 21.38 25.65 -41.42
C GLY A 62 21.04 26.78 -42.38
N HIS A 63 21.95 27.75 -42.49
CA HIS A 63 21.92 28.77 -43.53
C HIS A 63 22.80 28.23 -44.67
N ASP A 64 22.20 27.70 -45.73
CA ASP A 64 22.82 27.61 -47.05
C ASP A 64 21.77 27.30 -48.13
N THR A 65 21.80 28.11 -49.19
CA THR A 65 20.88 28.14 -50.31
C THR A 65 21.11 26.98 -51.29
N SER A 66 20.15 26.06 -51.41
CA SER A 66 19.90 25.22 -52.60
C SER A 66 18.53 24.53 -52.46
N PRO A 67 17.73 24.37 -53.55
CA PRO A 67 16.45 23.66 -53.48
C PRO A 67 16.69 22.16 -53.37
N ALA A 68 16.84 21.68 -52.13
CA ALA A 68 16.91 20.25 -51.84
C ALA A 68 15.52 19.63 -52.02
N GLN A 69 15.45 18.68 -52.94
CA GLN A 69 14.32 17.82 -53.22
C GLN A 69 13.90 17.10 -51.93
N VAL A 70 12.64 17.30 -51.50
CA VAL A 70 12.10 16.70 -50.28
C VAL A 70 11.90 15.20 -50.50
N THR A 71 12.83 14.38 -50.03
CA THR A 71 12.60 12.94 -49.84
C THR A 71 11.51 12.75 -48.77
N PRO A 72 10.48 11.91 -49.00
CA PRO A 72 9.48 11.60 -48.00
C PRO A 72 10.16 11.05 -46.74
N ALA A 73 9.74 11.55 -45.56
CA ALA A 73 10.17 11.03 -44.28
C ALA A 73 9.87 9.53 -44.23
N SER A 74 10.92 8.72 -44.09
CA SER A 74 10.79 7.30 -43.82
C SER A 74 9.99 7.14 -42.51
N PRO A 75 8.97 6.27 -42.45
CA PRO A 75 8.19 6.08 -41.24
C PRO A 75 9.13 5.64 -40.12
N GLY A 76 9.29 6.51 -39.12
CA GLY A 76 10.11 6.24 -37.95
C GLY A 76 9.72 4.90 -37.37
N THR A 77 10.69 4.01 -37.24
CA THR A 77 10.54 2.75 -36.54
C THR A 77 10.11 3.10 -35.11
N SER A 78 8.84 2.89 -34.79
CA SER A 78 8.35 2.97 -33.42
C SER A 78 9.14 1.96 -32.61
N THR A 79 10.14 2.42 -31.86
CA THR A 79 10.86 1.61 -30.89
C THR A 79 9.88 1.26 -29.78
N THR A 80 9.17 0.15 -29.92
CA THR A 80 8.27 -0.38 -28.90
C THR A 80 9.11 -0.75 -27.69
N VAL A 81 9.01 0.02 -26.61
CA VAL A 81 9.65 -0.33 -25.33
C VAL A 81 9.09 -1.69 -24.88
N PRO A 82 9.93 -2.71 -24.64
CA PRO A 82 9.47 -4.03 -24.22
C PRO A 82 8.70 -3.92 -22.90
N LYS A 83 7.47 -4.43 -22.89
CA LYS A 83 6.64 -4.52 -21.70
C LYS A 83 7.25 -5.60 -20.76
N PRO A 84 7.38 -5.34 -19.44
CA PRO A 84 7.86 -6.35 -18.50
C PRO A 84 7.02 -7.62 -18.54
N VAL A 85 7.67 -8.79 -18.48
CA VAL A 85 7.02 -10.10 -18.55
C VAL A 85 6.32 -10.41 -17.22
N ILE A 86 5.06 -10.85 -17.30
CA ILE A 86 4.30 -11.31 -16.14
C ILE A 86 4.84 -12.67 -15.69
N SER A 87 5.14 -12.80 -14.40
CA SER A 87 5.56 -14.06 -13.78
C SER A 87 4.67 -14.37 -12.57
N THR A 88 4.64 -15.63 -12.14
CA THR A 88 3.81 -16.08 -11.01
C THR A 88 4.66 -16.84 -9.99
N ALA A 89 4.44 -16.61 -8.69
CA ALA A 89 5.18 -17.25 -7.62
C ALA A 89 4.27 -17.54 -6.41
N ALA A 90 4.61 -18.56 -5.63
CA ALA A 90 3.97 -18.81 -4.34
C ALA A 90 4.64 -17.92 -3.27
N PRO A 91 3.88 -17.27 -2.38
CA PRO A 91 4.44 -16.53 -1.25
C PRO A 91 5.20 -17.46 -0.30
N SER A 92 6.40 -17.05 0.12
CA SER A 92 7.17 -17.78 1.14
C SER A 92 6.72 -17.43 2.56
N GLN A 93 6.13 -16.24 2.75
CA GLN A 93 5.51 -15.80 3.99
C GLN A 93 3.99 -15.77 3.86
N LYS A 94 3.30 -16.49 4.75
CA LYS A 94 1.85 -16.73 4.69
C LYS A 94 1.06 -16.14 5.85
N THR A 95 1.76 -15.66 6.87
CA THR A 95 1.20 -15.16 8.14
C THR A 95 0.93 -13.66 8.11
N MET A 96 1.56 -12.95 7.16
CA MET A 96 1.47 -11.52 6.99
C MET A 96 1.17 -11.20 5.52
N ALA A 97 0.37 -10.17 5.32
CA ALA A 97 0.16 -9.56 4.02
C ALA A 97 -0.13 -8.06 4.17
N TYR A 98 -0.13 -7.34 3.07
CA TYR A 98 -0.16 -5.88 3.08
C TYR A 98 -1.18 -5.35 2.09
N CYS A 99 -2.06 -4.45 2.52
CA CYS A 99 -2.99 -3.77 1.63
C CYS A 99 -2.41 -2.40 1.25
N TYR A 100 -2.09 -2.21 -0.03
CA TYR A 100 -1.53 -0.96 -0.53
C TYR A 100 -2.62 0.01 -1.00
N ARG A 101 -2.39 1.29 -0.69
CA ARG A 101 -3.21 2.41 -1.14
C ARG A 101 -2.94 2.78 -2.60
N THR A 102 -1.72 2.57 -3.08
CA THR A 102 -1.36 2.88 -4.47
C THR A 102 -0.46 1.79 -5.03
N ALA A 103 -0.36 1.71 -6.36
CA ALA A 103 0.60 0.84 -7.01
C ALA A 103 2.05 1.36 -6.92
N ASP A 104 2.26 2.61 -6.48
CA ASP A 104 3.58 3.21 -6.39
C ASP A 104 4.20 2.93 -5.02
N ILE A 105 5.18 2.02 -5.01
CA ILE A 105 5.97 1.64 -3.83
C ILE A 105 7.20 2.52 -3.61
N THR A 106 7.46 3.45 -4.55
CA THR A 106 8.68 4.27 -4.55
C THR A 106 8.47 5.61 -3.87
N ILE A 107 7.22 5.95 -3.53
CA ILE A 107 6.91 7.16 -2.76
C ILE A 107 7.61 7.02 -1.38
N PRO A 108 8.31 8.05 -0.88
CA PRO A 108 8.97 7.99 0.42
C PRO A 108 7.99 7.76 1.59
N THR A 109 8.45 7.01 2.60
CA THR A 109 7.76 6.60 3.84
C THR A 109 7.26 7.73 4.73
N ASP A 110 7.73 8.95 4.50
CA ASP A 110 7.25 10.19 5.12
C ASP A 110 5.81 10.53 4.70
N ALA A 111 5.31 9.93 3.61
CA ALA A 111 3.88 9.73 3.39
C ALA A 111 3.39 8.54 4.25
N THR A 112 3.14 8.78 5.53
CA THR A 112 2.50 7.82 6.44
C THR A 112 1.34 7.08 5.76
N ASN A 113 1.31 5.75 5.86
CA ASN A 113 0.20 4.85 5.45
C ASN A 113 0.13 4.48 3.95
N GLN A 114 1.24 4.14 3.30
CA GLN A 114 1.18 3.56 1.94
C GLN A 114 0.57 2.16 1.92
N HIS A 115 0.80 1.40 2.99
CA HIS A 115 0.22 0.08 3.19
C HIS A 115 -0.22 -0.12 4.63
N VAL A 116 -1.10 -1.09 4.81
CA VAL A 116 -1.47 -1.59 6.12
C VAL A 116 -1.17 -3.07 6.20
N ALA A 117 -0.45 -3.45 7.25
CA ALA A 117 -0.19 -4.84 7.57
C ALA A 117 -1.48 -5.53 8.04
N VAL A 118 -1.79 -6.65 7.40
CA VAL A 118 -2.87 -7.57 7.75
C VAL A 118 -2.20 -8.89 8.13
N GLY A 119 -2.21 -9.18 9.43
CA GLY A 119 -1.67 -10.41 9.97
C GLY A 119 -2.62 -11.02 11.00
N ILE A 120 -2.49 -12.31 11.22
CA ILE A 120 -3.17 -12.98 12.34
C ILE A 120 -2.31 -12.73 13.57
N ASN A 121 -2.72 -11.78 14.41
CA ASN A 121 -2.12 -11.57 15.72
C ASN A 121 -2.40 -12.80 16.60
N GLY A 122 -1.48 -13.74 16.64
CA GLY A 122 -1.46 -14.82 17.63
C GLY A 122 -1.12 -16.18 17.03
N HIS A 123 -0.19 -16.86 17.69
CA HIS A 123 0.08 -18.30 17.60
C HIS A 123 -1.15 -19.11 17.15
N ILE A 124 -1.09 -19.77 15.99
CA ILE A 124 -2.03 -20.85 15.71
C ILE A 124 -1.33 -21.98 14.95
N ASP A 125 -1.30 -23.12 15.61
CA ASP A 125 -0.99 -24.45 15.09
C ASP A 125 -1.83 -24.75 13.83
N GLY A 126 -1.37 -24.32 12.66
CA GLY A 126 -1.88 -24.74 11.35
C GLY A 126 -3.17 -24.09 10.84
N ARG A 127 -3.69 -23.02 11.46
CA ARG A 127 -4.85 -22.23 10.93
C ARG A 127 -4.49 -20.81 10.46
N GLY A 128 -3.20 -20.51 10.30
CA GLY A 128 -2.65 -19.15 10.20
C GLY A 128 -2.35 -18.61 8.79
N GLU A 129 -3.04 -19.06 7.74
CA GLU A 129 -2.77 -18.61 6.37
C GLU A 129 -3.67 -17.42 5.97
N VAL A 130 -3.06 -16.23 5.82
CA VAL A 130 -3.76 -14.99 5.41
C VAL A 130 -3.97 -14.93 3.90
N THR A 131 -3.14 -15.64 3.14
CA THR A 131 -3.04 -15.57 1.67
C THR A 131 -4.34 -15.83 0.93
N GLY A 132 -5.14 -16.82 1.37
CA GLY A 132 -6.41 -17.15 0.71
C GLY A 132 -7.53 -16.11 0.92
N HIS A 133 -7.40 -15.23 1.91
CA HIS A 133 -8.43 -14.25 2.27
C HIS A 133 -8.00 -12.79 2.04
N ILE A 134 -6.71 -12.54 1.80
CA ILE A 134 -6.16 -11.18 1.76
C ILE A 134 -6.86 -10.29 0.73
N MET A 135 -7.16 -10.82 -0.45
CA MET A 135 -7.84 -10.05 -1.50
C MET A 135 -9.21 -9.52 -1.06
N ASN A 136 -9.96 -10.33 -0.31
CA ASN A 136 -11.25 -9.92 0.23
C ASN A 136 -11.09 -8.90 1.37
N ILE A 137 -10.10 -9.10 2.26
CA ILE A 137 -9.81 -8.18 3.36
C ILE A 137 -9.42 -6.79 2.81
N CYS A 138 -8.47 -6.73 1.87
CA CYS A 138 -8.02 -5.47 1.30
C CYS A 138 -9.13 -4.77 0.49
N ARG A 139 -9.98 -5.53 -0.21
CA ARG A 139 -11.15 -4.98 -0.91
C ARG A 139 -12.11 -4.32 0.06
N GLN A 140 -12.47 -5.00 1.16
CA GLN A 140 -13.39 -4.45 2.15
C GLN A 140 -12.81 -3.22 2.86
N ALA A 141 -11.51 -3.25 3.18
CA ALA A 141 -10.82 -2.09 3.74
C ALA A 141 -10.89 -0.87 2.79
N TRP A 142 -10.80 -1.12 1.47
CA TRP A 142 -10.91 -0.11 0.41
C TRP A 142 -12.31 0.47 0.35
N GLU A 143 -13.32 -0.39 0.21
CA GLU A 143 -14.72 0.02 0.05
C GLU A 143 -15.25 0.78 1.26
N LYS A 144 -14.82 0.38 2.46
CA LYS A 144 -15.19 1.01 3.73
C LYS A 144 -14.31 2.20 4.08
N ASN A 145 -13.26 2.47 3.30
CA ASN A 145 -12.26 3.50 3.60
C ASN A 145 -11.70 3.41 5.02
N TYR A 146 -11.48 2.19 5.54
CA TYR A 146 -11.15 1.97 6.96
C TYR A 146 -9.88 2.71 7.42
N TYR A 147 -8.98 3.00 6.47
CA TYR A 147 -7.70 3.66 6.71
C TYR A 147 -7.59 5.05 6.08
N ASP A 148 -8.73 5.70 5.80
CA ASP A 148 -8.80 7.05 5.21
C ASP A 148 -7.95 7.19 3.91
N TRP A 149 -7.95 6.14 3.09
CA TRP A 149 -7.25 6.09 1.79
C TRP A 149 -7.74 7.17 0.81
N PHE A 150 -8.92 7.70 1.04
CA PHE A 150 -9.45 8.84 0.32
C PHE A 150 -10.24 9.76 1.24
N PRO A 151 -10.36 11.07 0.91
CA PRO A 151 -11.14 11.99 1.73
C PRO A 151 -12.58 11.52 1.84
N ALA A 152 -13.13 11.61 3.06
CA ALA A 152 -14.54 11.37 3.32
C ALA A 152 -15.36 12.30 2.42
N SER A 153 -16.07 11.72 1.45
CA SER A 153 -17.00 12.50 0.64
C SER A 153 -18.10 13.07 1.55
N SER A 154 -18.58 14.28 1.28
CA SER A 154 -19.65 14.97 2.03
C SER A 154 -21.02 14.29 1.95
N GLY A 155 -21.06 13.04 1.50
CA GLY A 155 -22.15 12.09 1.58
C GLY A 155 -21.55 10.69 1.58
N GLN A 156 -22.17 9.73 2.27
CA GLN A 156 -21.75 8.33 2.36
C GLN A 156 -21.86 7.61 1.00
N GLN A 157 -21.08 8.02 0.00
CA GLN A 157 -20.91 7.24 -1.21
C GLN A 157 -19.84 6.19 -0.93
N GLN A 158 -20.31 4.97 -0.65
CA GLN A 158 -19.46 3.79 -0.64
C GLN A 158 -18.80 3.68 -2.02
N ARG A 159 -17.48 3.83 -2.08
CA ARG A 159 -16.72 3.70 -3.32
C ARG A 159 -16.45 2.22 -3.57
N SER A 160 -16.64 1.77 -4.81
CA SER A 160 -16.16 0.45 -5.22
C SER A 160 -14.65 0.42 -5.14
N ALA A 161 -14.07 -0.67 -4.62
CA ALA A 161 -12.63 -0.88 -4.72
C ALA A 161 -12.21 -0.88 -6.20
N PRO A 162 -11.02 -0.38 -6.52
CA PRO A 162 -10.44 -0.59 -7.86
C PRO A 162 -10.24 -2.08 -8.12
N ALA A 163 -9.89 -2.43 -9.36
CA ALA A 163 -9.30 -3.74 -9.61
C ALA A 163 -8.09 -3.91 -8.69
N LEU A 164 -7.95 -5.08 -8.07
CA LEU A 164 -6.87 -5.39 -7.15
C LEU A 164 -6.08 -6.59 -7.70
N VAL A 165 -4.78 -6.62 -7.41
CA VAL A 165 -3.87 -7.72 -7.72
C VAL A 165 -3.03 -8.07 -6.50
N ALA A 166 -2.73 -9.35 -6.31
CA ALA A 166 -1.78 -9.81 -5.30
C ALA A 166 -0.40 -10.04 -5.92
N CYS A 167 0.63 -9.39 -5.37
CA CYS A 167 2.02 -9.57 -5.77
C CYS A 167 2.82 -10.18 -4.61
N VAL A 168 3.83 -11.00 -4.93
CA VAL A 168 4.82 -11.45 -3.94
C VAL A 168 5.85 -10.34 -3.74
N LEU A 169 5.92 -9.83 -2.51
CA LEU A 169 6.81 -8.73 -2.18
C LEU A 169 8.28 -9.17 -2.23
N ASN A 170 9.13 -8.29 -2.75
CA ASN A 170 10.58 -8.44 -2.77
C ASN A 170 11.22 -7.41 -1.83
N SER A 171 12.56 -7.38 -1.78
CA SER A 171 13.32 -6.44 -0.96
C SER A 171 13.14 -4.95 -1.30
N HIS A 172 12.47 -4.60 -2.42
CA HIS A 172 12.14 -3.22 -2.76
C HIS A 172 10.87 -2.71 -2.07
N ALA A 173 10.07 -3.58 -1.47
CA ALA A 173 8.88 -3.19 -0.72
C ALA A 173 9.29 -2.59 0.64
N VAL A 174 9.26 -1.27 0.74
CA VAL A 174 9.64 -0.55 1.96
C VAL A 174 8.67 -0.87 3.11
N ASP A 175 9.20 -1.08 4.31
CA ASP A 175 8.44 -1.41 5.53
C ASP A 175 7.49 -2.62 5.40
N ALA A 176 7.84 -3.57 4.52
CA ALA A 176 7.11 -4.81 4.34
C ALA A 176 8.04 -6.03 4.36
N GLU A 177 7.51 -7.18 4.77
CA GLU A 177 8.27 -8.42 4.84
C GLU A 177 8.44 -9.04 3.45
N GLU A 178 9.69 -9.30 3.04
CA GLU A 178 9.98 -9.98 1.78
C GLU A 178 9.34 -11.38 1.73
N GLY A 179 8.80 -11.75 0.58
CA GLY A 179 8.15 -13.04 0.36
C GLY A 179 6.71 -13.13 0.85
N SER A 180 6.20 -12.08 1.51
CA SER A 180 4.78 -11.92 1.84
C SER A 180 3.95 -11.46 0.64
N VAL A 181 2.62 -11.34 0.82
CA VAL A 181 1.73 -10.82 -0.22
C VAL A 181 1.44 -9.34 -0.02
N GLY A 182 1.63 -8.55 -1.06
CA GLY A 182 1.11 -7.20 -1.18
C GLY A 182 -0.08 -7.16 -2.14
N VAL A 183 -1.19 -6.55 -1.73
CA VAL A 183 -2.36 -6.31 -2.59
C VAL A 183 -2.35 -4.87 -3.07
N PHE A 184 -2.31 -4.69 -4.38
CA PHE A 184 -2.19 -3.39 -5.05
C PHE A 184 -3.41 -3.08 -5.91
N PRO A 185 -3.78 -1.80 -6.09
CA PRO A 185 -4.65 -1.38 -7.17
C PRO A 185 -4.04 -1.68 -8.54
N GLY A 186 -4.80 -2.34 -9.42
CA GLY A 186 -4.42 -2.62 -10.81
C GLY A 186 -4.68 -4.06 -11.24
N ASP A 187 -3.81 -4.55 -12.12
CA ASP A 187 -3.89 -5.88 -12.75
C ASP A 187 -2.55 -6.63 -12.63
N GLU A 188 -2.44 -7.81 -13.25
CA GLU A 188 -1.20 -8.61 -13.25
C GLU A 188 0.02 -7.85 -13.78
N GLN A 189 -0.19 -6.88 -14.67
CA GLN A 189 0.90 -6.05 -15.17
C GLN A 189 1.45 -5.11 -14.10
N THR A 190 0.64 -4.70 -13.12
CA THR A 190 1.11 -3.92 -11.98
C THR A 190 2.24 -4.66 -11.26
N CYS A 191 2.10 -5.96 -10.98
CA CYS A 191 3.18 -6.74 -10.37
C CYS A 191 4.45 -6.74 -11.24
N ALA A 192 4.30 -6.99 -12.55
CA ALA A 192 5.43 -7.02 -13.47
C ALA A 192 6.15 -5.66 -13.58
N ASN A 193 5.41 -4.55 -13.58
CA ASN A 193 5.97 -3.20 -13.60
C ASN A 193 6.73 -2.86 -12.30
N LEU A 194 6.34 -3.48 -11.18
CA LEU A 194 7.02 -3.36 -9.89
C LEU A 194 8.18 -4.36 -9.73
N GLY A 195 8.47 -5.17 -10.74
CA GLY A 195 9.51 -6.21 -10.66
C GLY A 195 9.14 -7.35 -9.70
N MET A 196 7.83 -7.60 -9.53
CA MET A 196 7.28 -8.62 -8.64
C MET A 196 6.53 -9.70 -9.43
N ALA A 197 6.43 -10.89 -8.85
CA ALA A 197 5.59 -11.96 -9.37
C ALA A 197 4.15 -11.83 -8.87
N VAL A 198 3.18 -12.22 -9.69
CA VAL A 198 1.79 -12.40 -9.26
C VAL A 198 1.72 -13.56 -8.26
N ALA A 199 1.05 -13.34 -7.13
CA ALA A 199 0.95 -14.33 -6.07
C ALA A 199 -0.03 -15.45 -6.46
N LYS A 200 0.40 -16.70 -6.32
CA LYS A 200 -0.45 -17.89 -6.41
C LYS A 200 -1.11 -18.13 -5.06
N ILE A 201 -2.36 -17.70 -4.90
CA ILE A 201 -3.13 -17.71 -3.65
C ILE A 201 -4.44 -18.47 -3.78
#